data_AF-A0A662HM04-F1
#
_entry.id   AF-A0A662HM04-F1
#
_cell.length_a   1.000
_cell.length_b   1.000
_cell.length_c   1.000
_cell.angle_alpha   90.00
_cell.angle_beta   90.00
_cell.angle_gamma   90.00
#
_symmetry.space_group_name_H-M   'P 1'
#
loop_
_entity.id
_entity.type
_entity.pdbx_description
1 polymer ?
#
loop_
_entity_poly.entity_id
_entity_poly.type
_entity_poly.pdbx_seq_one_letter_code
_entity_poly.pdbx_strand_id
1 'polypeptide(L)' 'MSEHGGNTEAKTQIVSFHIPRVLLHALDRLVEAGVFNNRSEAIRFALYRLLMDHNAASGELRRHMVAALR' A
#
# COMPACT_ATOMS: atom_id res chain seq x y z
N MET A 1 -18.22 -27.50 18.50
CA MET A 1 -18.03 -28.01 17.14
C MET A 1 -17.75 -26.83 16.25
N SER A 2 -16.63 -26.90 15.55
CA SER A 2 -15.89 -25.76 14.98
C SER A 2 -16.20 -25.58 13.50
N GLU A 3 -16.53 -24.36 13.08
CA GLU A 3 -16.41 -23.93 11.68
C GLU A 3 -15.37 -22.78 11.67
N HIS A 4 -14.08 -23.11 11.52
CA HIS A 4 -13.32 -23.11 10.27
C HIS A 4 -13.27 -21.75 9.53
N GLY A 5 -12.27 -20.94 9.93
CA GLY A 5 -11.30 -20.35 9.02
C GLY A 5 -11.82 -19.34 7.99
N GLY A 6 -12.03 -18.10 8.44
CA GLY A 6 -12.13 -16.96 7.52
C GLY A 6 -10.82 -16.76 6.77
N ASN A 7 -10.82 -17.13 5.48
CA ASN A 7 -9.75 -16.90 4.52
C ASN A 7 -9.39 -15.40 4.49
N THR A 8 -8.36 -14.98 5.23
CA THR A 8 -7.82 -13.62 5.17
C THR A 8 -6.87 -13.55 3.97
N GLU A 9 -7.40 -13.73 2.76
CA GLU A 9 -6.65 -13.27 1.60
C GLU A 9 -6.55 -11.76 1.71
N ALA A 10 -5.33 -11.24 1.61
CA ALA A 10 -5.05 -9.81 1.52
C ALA A 10 -5.68 -9.28 0.23
N LYS A 11 -7.00 -9.11 0.23
CA LYS A 11 -7.78 -8.75 -0.94
C LYS A 11 -7.45 -7.31 -1.27
N THR A 12 -6.65 -7.11 -2.31
CA THR A 12 -6.35 -5.77 -2.82
C THR A 12 -7.64 -5.17 -3.36
N GLN A 13 -7.97 -3.96 -2.90
CA GLN A 13 -9.14 -3.22 -3.36
C GLN A 13 -8.73 -2.15 -4.37
N ILE A 14 -9.47 -2.05 -5.48
CA ILE A 14 -9.31 -0.94 -6.43
C ILE A 14 -10.04 0.27 -5.86
N VAL A 15 -9.32 1.38 -5.75
CA VAL A 15 -9.82 2.67 -5.28
C VAL A 15 -9.46 3.76 -6.28
N SER A 16 -10.44 4.60 -6.60
CA SER A 16 -10.28 5.77 -7.49
C SER A 16 -10.25 7.04 -6.66
N PHE A 17 -9.30 7.94 -6.95
CA PHE A 17 -9.19 9.24 -6.28
C PHE A 17 -8.65 10.30 -7.24
N HIS A 18 -8.87 11.57 -6.91
CA HIS A 18 -8.33 12.70 -7.65
C HIS A 18 -6.94 13.04 -7.14
N ILE A 19 -6.01 13.24 -8.06
CA ILE A 19 -4.59 13.49 -7.74
C ILE A 19 -4.10 14.62 -8.66
N PRO A 20 -3.39 15.64 -8.15
CA PRO A 20 -2.73 16.63 -8.99
C PRO A 20 -1.81 15.98 -10.02
N ARG A 21 -1.90 16.38 -11.29
CA ARG A 21 -1.10 15.79 -12.38
C ARG A 21 0.39 15.78 -12.07
N VAL A 22 0.92 16.86 -11.50
CA VAL A 22 2.34 16.95 -11.12
C VAL A 22 2.80 15.80 -10.21
N LEU A 23 1.95 15.33 -9.30
CA LEU A 23 2.27 14.20 -8.42
C LEU A 23 2.24 12.87 -9.19
N LEU A 24 1.29 12.71 -10.10
CA LEU A 24 1.22 11.51 -10.95
C LEU A 24 2.46 11.38 -11.81
N HIS A 25 2.90 12.48 -12.42
CA HIS A 25 4.13 12.50 -13.22
C HIS A 25 5.38 12.23 -12.37
N ALA A 26 5.42 12.70 -11.12
CA ALA A 26 6.52 12.38 -10.22
C ALA A 26 6.55 10.89 -9.84
N LEU A 27 5.37 10.28 -9.61
CA LEU A 27 5.20 8.84 -9.42
C LEU A 27 5.69 8.05 -10.65
N ASP A 28 5.30 8.48 -11.85
CA ASP A 28 5.69 7.84 -13.11
C ASP A 28 7.20 7.81 -13.29
N ARG A 29 7.90 8.92 -13.00
CA ARG A 29 9.37 8.95 -13.07
C ARG A 29 10.04 7.94 -12.15
N LEU A 30 9.45 7.66 -10.98
CA LEU A 30 10.00 6.65 -10.06
C LEU A 30 9.83 5.24 -10.61
N VAL A 31 8.71 4.98 -11.31
CA VAL A 31 8.46 3.70 -11.98
C VAL A 31 9.38 3.53 -13.19
N GLU A 32 9.49 4.57 -14.03
CA GLU A 32 10.37 4.58 -15.21
C GLU A 32 11.85 4.42 -14.85
N ALA A 33 12.28 4.98 -13.72
CA ALA A 33 13.63 4.82 -13.19
C ALA A 33 13.89 3.44 -12.54
N GLY A 34 12.88 2.56 -12.48
CA GLY A 34 12.99 1.22 -11.88
C GLY A 34 13.03 1.21 -10.35
N VAL A 35 12.68 2.32 -9.69
CA VAL A 35 12.60 2.39 -8.22
C VAL A 35 11.41 1.60 -7.70
N PHE A 36 10.30 1.60 -8.44
CA PHE A 36 9.12 0.79 -8.19
C PHE A 36 8.68 0.09 -9.47
N ASN A 37 8.08 -1.10 -9.34
CA ASN A 37 7.62 -1.87 -10.50
C ASN A 37 6.37 -1.26 -11.15
N ASN A 38 5.53 -0.57 -10.36
CA ASN A 38 4.31 0.07 -10.83
C ASN A 38 3.82 1.17 -9.87
N ARG A 39 2.84 1.97 -10.34
CA ARG A 39 2.23 3.05 -9.56
C ARG A 39 1.60 2.55 -8.25
N SER A 40 0.95 1.39 -8.27
CA SER A 40 0.25 0.85 -7.10
C SER A 40 1.24 0.52 -5.97
N GLU A 41 2.41 -0.01 -6.30
CA GLU A 41 3.49 -0.25 -5.34
C GLU A 41 4.01 1.07 -4.75
N ALA A 42 4.32 2.04 -5.60
CA ALA A 42 4.82 3.34 -5.18
C ALA A 42 3.83 4.08 -4.26
N ILE A 43 2.53 4.05 -4.60
CA ILE A 43 1.46 4.63 -3.77
C ILE A 43 1.34 3.90 -2.43
N ARG A 44 1.41 2.56 -2.43
CA ARG A 44 1.33 1.76 -1.20
C ARG A 44 2.49 2.08 -0.26
N PHE A 45 3.70 2.25 -0.81
CA PHE A 45 4.87 2.68 -0.03
C PHE A 45 4.72 4.10 0.52
N ALA A 46 4.21 5.05 -0.28
CA ALA A 46 3.99 6.41 0.18
C ALA A 46 2.97 6.49 1.33
N LEU A 47 1.87 5.75 1.21
CA LEU A 47 0.85 5.63 2.26
C LEU A 47 1.42 4.97 3.53
N TYR A 48 2.24 3.93 3.38
CA TYR A 48 2.91 3.29 4.51
C TYR A 48 3.76 4.28 5.29
N ARG A 49 4.65 5.00 4.60
CA ARG A 49 5.55 5.97 5.23
C ARG A 49 4.75 7.04 5.96
N LEU A 50 3.71 7.59 5.31
CA LEU A 50 2.82 8.56 5.92
C LEU A 50 2.17 8.03 7.21
N LEU A 51 1.63 6.80 7.19
CA LEU A 51 0.96 6.23 8.37
C LEU A 51 1.93 5.89 9.51
N MET A 52 3.17 5.51 9.19
CA MET A 52 4.23 5.29 10.17
C MET A 52 4.67 6.60 10.83
N ASP A 53 4.92 7.64 10.02
CA ASP A 53 5.42 8.93 10.49
C ASP A 53 4.44 9.61 11.46
N HIS A 54 3.14 9.35 11.29
CA HIS A 54 2.08 9.94 12.12
C HIS A 54 1.58 9.04 13.26
N ASN A 55 2.25 7.91 13.56
CA ASN A 55 1.81 6.91 14.56
C ASN A 55 0.34 6.48 14.42
N ALA A 56 -0.26 6.69 13.25
CA ALA A 56 -1.64 6.35 12.96
C ALA A 56 -1.81 4.85 12.71
N ALA A 57 -0.69 4.12 12.58
CA ALA A 57 -0.69 2.68 12.46
C ALA A 57 -1.01 2.02 13.80
N SER A 58 -2.22 1.50 13.92
CA SER A 58 -2.55 0.51 14.93
C SER A 58 -1.60 -0.69 14.83
N GLY A 59 -1.39 -1.42 15.94
CA GLY A 59 -0.53 -2.61 15.95
C GLY A 59 -0.94 -3.69 14.94
N GLU A 60 -2.19 -3.66 14.47
CA GLU A 60 -2.72 -4.55 13.43
C GLU A 60 -2.21 -4.21 12.03
N LEU A 61 -2.14 -2.92 11.66
CA LEU A 61 -1.57 -2.48 10.38
C LEU A 61 -0.11 -2.94 10.26
N ARG A 62 0.66 -2.81 11.34
CA ARG A 62 2.06 -3.27 11.37
C ARG A 62 2.19 -4.77 11.13
N ARG A 63 1.25 -5.60 11.62
CA ARG A 63 1.28 -7.07 11.44
C ARG A 63 0.94 -7.49 10.01
N HIS A 64 -0.12 -6.94 9.42
CA HIS A 64 -0.52 -7.30 8.05
C HIS A 64 0.52 -6.87 7.01
N MET A 65 1.28 -5.80 7.28
CA MET A 65 2.21 -5.25 6.31
C MET A 65 3.56 -5.96 6.21
N VAL A 66 4.05 -6.61 7.28
CA VAL A 66 5.24 -7.49 7.20
C VAL A 66 5.01 -8.63 6.21
N ALA A 67 3.76 -9.06 6.04
CA ALA A 67 3.38 -10.10 5.08
C ALA A 67 3.17 -9.58 3.65
N ALA A 68 2.89 -8.29 3.45
CA ALA A 68 2.53 -7.71 2.14
C ALA A 68 3.71 -7.06 1.38
N LEU A 69 4.87 -6.91 2.02
CA LEU A 69 6.12 -6.40 1.43
C LEU A 69 7.14 -7.52 1.11
N ARG A 70 6.73 -8.79 1.22
CA ARG A 70 7.49 -9.97 0.80
C ARG A 70 6.88 -10.52 -0.48
#